data_AF-A0A3C2CGT0-F1
#
_entry.id   AF-A0A3C2CGT0-F1
#
_cell.length_a   1.000
_cell.length_b   1.000
_cell.length_c   1.000
_cell.angle_alpha   90.00
_cell.angle_beta   90.00
_cell.angle_gamma   90.00
#
_symmetry.space_group_name_H-M   'P 1'
#
loop_
_entity.id
_entity.type
_entity.pdbx_description
1 polymer ?
#
loop_
_entity_poly.entity_id
_entity_poly.type
_entity_poly.pdbx_seq_one_letter_code
_entity_poly.pdbx_strand_id
1 'polypeptide(L)'
;MPKENKNVIPSVPSILLDFWHTGFFMLPQTLASISKKISDQGVHPESATLRMALSRASYLTKLRKGTSLEYIQKGNPINPHLKKAEDTLFSVKLIKDLGKDFEVELKDLRLNFRKSGTCSAFLLRKILEKLIFLSFARNSLLSKLEDRTMKGRYIGLDAMINVATLEKVKGSPFLMSKTAKSIQGIKFLGDVSAHDPLSNVEMEDVIMQIPFIVTAYKELVTKLH
;
A
#
# COMPACT_ATOMS: atom_id res chain seq x y z
N MET A 1 22.42 -16.71 -31.69
CA MET A 1 21.18 -17.47 -31.47
C MET A 1 20.79 -17.33 -30.01
N PRO A 2 19.62 -16.73 -29.70
CA PRO A 2 19.15 -16.68 -28.32
C PRO A 2 18.86 -18.11 -27.85
N LYS A 3 19.41 -18.48 -26.69
CA LYS A 3 19.14 -19.78 -26.05
C LYS A 3 17.64 -19.83 -25.74
N GLU A 4 16.94 -20.82 -26.30
CA GLU A 4 15.56 -21.12 -25.93
C GLU A 4 15.51 -21.31 -24.42
N ASN A 5 14.74 -20.45 -23.75
CA ASN A 5 14.42 -20.61 -22.34
C ASN A 5 13.71 -21.95 -22.19
N LYS A 6 14.35 -22.90 -21.50
CA LYS A 6 13.69 -24.13 -21.08
C LYS A 6 12.41 -23.73 -20.35
N ASN A 7 11.25 -24.12 -20.88
CA ASN A 7 9.97 -23.96 -20.20
C ASN A 7 10.03 -24.73 -18.88
N VAL A 8 10.31 -24.03 -17.79
CA VAL A 8 10.30 -24.59 -16.45
C VAL A 8 8.84 -24.86 -16.11
N ILE A 9 8.45 -26.13 -16.07
CA ILE A 9 7.11 -26.53 -15.65
C ILE A 9 6.93 -26.11 -14.19
N PRO A 10 5.94 -25.26 -13.85
CA PRO A 10 5.75 -24.80 -12.49
C PRO A 10 5.36 -25.97 -11.57
N SER A 11 5.91 -25.97 -10.36
CA SER A 11 5.61 -27.02 -9.37
C SER A 11 4.17 -26.86 -8.83
N VAL A 12 3.55 -27.97 -8.41
CA VAL A 12 2.18 -27.96 -7.83
C VAL A 12 2.03 -26.96 -6.68
N PRO A 13 2.97 -26.85 -5.71
CA PRO A 13 2.87 -25.83 -4.66
C PRO A 13 2.87 -24.38 -5.19
N SER A 14 3.63 -24.11 -6.26
CA SER A 14 3.64 -22.78 -6.90
C SER A 14 2.29 -22.46 -7.53
N ILE A 15 1.71 -23.41 -8.27
CA ILE A 15 0.41 -23.25 -8.91
C ILE A 15 -0.69 -23.02 -7.87
N LEU A 16 -0.66 -23.76 -6.75
CA LEU A 16 -1.62 -23.56 -5.65
C LEU A 16 -1.49 -22.18 -5.01
N LEU A 17 -0.27 -21.64 -4.91
CA LEU A 17 -0.03 -20.28 -4.40
C LEU A 17 -0.58 -19.23 -5.36
N ASP A 18 -0.40 -19.41 -6.66
CA ASP A 18 -0.97 -18.53 -7.69
C ASP A 18 -2.51 -18.57 -7.70
N PHE A 19 -3.10 -19.76 -7.53
CA PHE A 19 -4.55 -19.92 -7.35
C PHE A 19 -5.06 -19.20 -6.12
N TRP A 20 -4.33 -19.25 -5.01
CA TRP A 20 -4.65 -18.46 -3.83
C TRP A 20 -4.62 -16.98 -4.16
N HIS A 21 -3.53 -16.45 -4.73
CA HIS A 21 -3.40 -15.04 -5.11
C HIS A 21 -4.47 -14.53 -6.08
N THR A 22 -4.91 -15.37 -7.02
CA THR A 22 -5.95 -15.02 -8.01
C THR A 22 -7.37 -15.20 -7.48
N GLY A 23 -7.54 -15.60 -6.21
CA GLY A 23 -8.85 -15.74 -5.57
C GLY A 23 -9.62 -17.00 -5.98
N PHE A 24 -8.98 -17.99 -6.61
CA PHE A 24 -9.61 -19.27 -6.95
C PHE A 24 -10.21 -19.98 -5.72
N PHE A 25 -9.55 -19.83 -4.57
CA PHE A 25 -9.98 -20.39 -3.29
C PHE A 25 -10.88 -19.44 -2.47
N MET A 26 -11.41 -18.34 -3.04
CA MET A 26 -12.41 -17.51 -2.36
C MET A 26 -13.70 -18.28 -2.05
N LEU A 27 -14.03 -19.25 -2.90
CA LEU A 27 -15.10 -20.22 -2.69
C LEU A 27 -14.50 -21.60 -2.37
N PRO A 28 -15.21 -22.47 -1.62
CA PRO A 28 -14.77 -23.84 -1.38
C PRO A 28 -14.54 -24.61 -2.70
N GLN A 29 -13.36 -25.22 -2.84
CA GLN A 29 -12.97 -26.00 -4.02
C GLN A 29 -12.75 -27.47 -3.66
N THR A 30 -13.30 -28.38 -4.46
CA THR A 30 -13.04 -29.83 -4.30
C THR A 30 -11.70 -30.24 -4.90
N LEU A 31 -11.17 -31.38 -4.48
CA LEU A 31 -9.95 -31.96 -5.08
C LEU A 31 -10.07 -32.11 -6.61
N ALA A 32 -11.24 -32.50 -7.11
CA ALA A 32 -11.51 -32.65 -8.53
C ALA A 32 -11.46 -31.31 -9.29
N SER A 33 -12.07 -30.25 -8.73
CA SER A 33 -12.03 -28.90 -9.29
C SER A 33 -10.59 -28.37 -9.38
N ILE A 34 -9.83 -28.53 -8.29
CA ILE A 34 -8.42 -28.13 -8.22
C ILE A 34 -7.59 -28.90 -9.25
N SER A 35 -7.74 -30.22 -9.30
CA SER A 35 -7.00 -31.07 -10.25
C SER A 35 -7.30 -30.68 -11.69
N LYS A 36 -8.57 -30.43 -12.03
CA LYS A 36 -8.97 -29.98 -13.37
C LYS A 36 -8.30 -28.65 -13.72
N LYS A 37 -8.36 -27.67 -12.82
CA LYS A 37 -7.77 -26.35 -13.05
C LYS A 37 -6.25 -26.38 -13.23
N ILE A 38 -5.55 -27.27 -12.52
CA ILE A 38 -4.10 -27.48 -12.70
C ILE A 38 -3.84 -28.15 -14.07
N SER A 39 -4.67 -29.12 -14.47
CA SER A 39 -4.59 -29.76 -15.79
C SER A 39 -4.86 -28.80 -16.95
N ASP A 40 -5.75 -27.81 -16.77
CA ASP A 40 -5.98 -26.74 -17.74
C ASP A 40 -4.73 -25.86 -17.96
N GLN A 41 -3.75 -25.88 -17.02
CA GLN A 41 -2.44 -25.23 -17.16
C GLN A 41 -1.35 -26.17 -17.71
N GLY A 42 -1.72 -27.35 -18.20
CA GLY A 42 -0.79 -28.33 -18.77
C GLY A 42 -0.03 -29.17 -17.73
N VAL A 43 -0.47 -29.16 -16.46
CA VAL A 43 0.16 -29.94 -15.37
C VAL A 43 -0.80 -31.01 -14.88
N HIS A 44 -0.35 -32.27 -14.88
CA HIS A 44 -1.17 -33.42 -14.49
C HIS A 44 -0.62 -34.06 -13.21
N PRO A 45 -0.90 -33.48 -12.01
CA PRO A 45 -0.35 -34.00 -10.78
C PRO A 45 -0.98 -35.32 -10.39
N GLU A 46 -0.16 -36.26 -9.90
CA GLU A 46 -0.69 -37.45 -9.22
C GLU A 46 -1.54 -37.04 -8.01
N SER A 47 -2.63 -37.79 -7.78
CA SER A 47 -3.57 -37.49 -6.69
C SER A 47 -2.90 -37.42 -5.30
N ALA A 48 -1.92 -38.28 -5.04
CA ALA A 48 -1.19 -38.27 -3.76
C ALA A 48 -0.35 -36.99 -3.60
N THR A 49 0.34 -36.57 -4.65
CA THR A 49 1.17 -35.36 -4.70
C THR A 49 0.31 -34.11 -4.50
N LEU A 50 -0.83 -34.01 -5.18
CA LEU A 50 -1.76 -32.88 -5.01
C LEU A 50 -2.32 -32.83 -3.58
N ARG A 51 -2.76 -33.96 -3.03
CA ARG A 51 -3.25 -34.03 -1.63
C ARG A 51 -2.18 -33.61 -0.63
N MET A 52 -0.93 -34.04 -0.84
CA MET A 52 0.19 -33.65 0.01
C MET A 52 0.46 -32.14 -0.07
N ALA A 53 0.49 -31.57 -1.28
CA ALA A 53 0.67 -30.14 -1.47
C ALA A 53 -0.45 -29.32 -0.79
N LEU A 54 -1.71 -29.71 -1.01
CA LEU A 54 -2.87 -29.08 -0.35
C LEU A 54 -2.84 -29.21 1.18
N SER A 55 -2.32 -30.32 1.71
CA SER A 55 -2.18 -30.51 3.16
C SER A 55 -1.13 -29.60 3.78
N ARG A 56 -0.11 -29.20 3.01
CA ARG A 56 0.99 -28.34 3.44
C ARG A 56 0.74 -26.85 3.15
N ALA A 57 -0.28 -26.52 2.39
CA ALA A 57 -0.67 -25.14 2.08
C ALA A 57 -1.26 -24.46 3.32
N SER A 58 -0.42 -23.74 4.08
CA SER A 58 -0.80 -23.04 5.33
C SER A 58 -1.82 -21.91 5.13
N TYR A 59 -1.98 -21.46 3.88
CA TYR A 59 -2.92 -20.43 3.44
C TYR A 59 -4.28 -21.00 3.00
N LEU A 60 -4.52 -22.31 3.17
CA LEU A 60 -5.83 -22.94 2.92
C LEU A 60 -6.39 -23.54 4.21
N THR A 61 -7.72 -23.57 4.29
CA THR A 61 -8.50 -24.28 5.32
C THR A 61 -9.23 -25.44 4.67
N LYS A 62 -9.19 -26.60 5.32
CA LYS A 62 -9.95 -27.78 4.91
C LYS A 62 -11.34 -27.74 5.52
N LEU A 63 -12.36 -27.86 4.69
CA LEU A 63 -13.76 -27.96 5.10
C LEU A 63 -14.27 -29.36 4.77
N ARG A 64 -14.95 -30.00 5.73
CA ARG A 64 -15.60 -31.30 5.50
C ARG A 64 -17.10 -31.06 5.29
N LYS A 65 -17.62 -31.46 4.13
CA LYS A 65 -19.05 -31.32 3.79
C LYS A 65 -19.62 -32.67 3.40
N GLY A 66 -20.19 -33.37 4.38
CA GLY A 66 -20.63 -34.76 4.22
C GLY A 66 -19.45 -35.68 3.89
N THR A 67 -19.49 -36.32 2.72
CA THR A 67 -18.42 -37.21 2.22
C THR A 67 -17.34 -36.49 1.42
N SER A 68 -17.54 -35.21 1.06
CA SER A 68 -16.55 -34.44 0.30
C SER A 68 -15.62 -33.63 1.21
N LEU A 69 -14.39 -33.46 0.73
CA LEU A 69 -13.40 -32.55 1.30
C LEU A 69 -13.21 -31.36 0.36
N GLU A 70 -13.39 -30.17 0.89
CA GLU A 70 -13.25 -28.91 0.18
C GLU A 70 -12.12 -28.07 0.79
N TYR A 71 -11.53 -27.20 -0.02
CA TYR A 71 -10.46 -26.29 0.35
C TYR A 71 -10.89 -24.87 0.07
N ILE A 72 -10.79 -24.01 1.08
CA ILE A 72 -11.07 -22.57 0.98
C ILE A 72 -9.85 -21.80 1.45
N GLN A 73 -9.66 -20.58 0.98
CA GLN A 73 -8.56 -19.74 1.43
C GLN A 73 -8.66 -19.43 2.93
N LYS A 74 -7.54 -19.51 3.63
CA LYS A 74 -7.37 -19.06 5.01
C LYS A 74 -6.97 -17.60 4.99
N GLY A 75 -7.98 -16.72 5.04
CA GLY A 75 -7.79 -15.29 4.88
C GLY A 75 -7.55 -14.88 3.43
N ASN A 76 -7.60 -13.58 3.17
CA ASN A 76 -7.35 -13.04 1.83
C ASN A 76 -5.85 -13.15 1.48
N PRO A 77 -5.50 -13.41 0.22
CA PRO A 77 -4.13 -13.33 -0.25
C PRO A 77 -3.61 -11.93 0.02
N ILE A 78 -2.64 -11.80 0.93
CA ILE A 78 -1.98 -10.52 1.08
C ILE A 78 -1.11 -10.37 -0.16
N ASN A 79 -1.54 -9.50 -1.07
CA ASN A 79 -0.75 -9.09 -2.23
C ASN A 79 0.69 -8.75 -1.73
N PRO A 80 1.75 -9.41 -2.21
CA PRO A 80 3.11 -9.17 -1.75
C PRO A 80 3.53 -7.69 -1.86
N HIS A 81 3.03 -6.99 -2.88
CA HIS A 81 3.24 -5.55 -3.04
C HIS A 81 2.55 -4.75 -1.93
N LEU A 82 1.33 -5.12 -1.55
CA LEU A 82 0.61 -4.51 -0.44
C LEU A 82 1.32 -4.76 0.90
N LYS A 83 1.83 -5.98 1.12
CA LYS A 83 2.62 -6.28 2.33
C LYS A 83 3.88 -5.43 2.41
N LYS A 84 4.65 -5.38 1.32
CA LYS A 84 5.86 -4.56 1.22
C LYS A 84 5.55 -3.07 1.42
N ALA A 85 4.47 -2.57 0.83
CA ALA A 85 4.01 -1.20 0.99
C ALA A 85 3.67 -0.90 2.46
N GLU A 86 2.93 -1.80 3.12
CA GLU A 86 2.63 -1.68 4.55
C GLU A 86 3.90 -1.66 5.40
N ASP A 87 4.80 -2.62 5.21
CA ASP A 87 6.03 -2.73 6.00
C ASP A 87 6.93 -1.50 5.82
N THR A 88 6.90 -0.90 4.62
CA THR A 88 7.62 0.34 4.33
C THR A 88 6.97 1.54 5.03
N LEU A 89 5.66 1.71 4.87
CA LEU A 89 4.87 2.82 5.41
C LEU A 89 4.86 2.82 6.95
N PHE A 90 4.82 1.63 7.56
CA PHE A 90 4.74 1.45 9.00
C PHE A 90 6.05 0.95 9.62
N SER A 91 7.17 1.16 8.94
CA SER A 91 8.49 0.81 9.48
C SER A 91 8.71 1.47 10.84
N VAL A 92 9.31 0.73 11.78
CA VAL A 92 9.54 1.19 13.16
C VAL A 92 10.27 2.53 13.18
N LYS A 93 11.26 2.69 12.28
CA LYS A 93 12.01 3.94 12.13
C LYS A 93 11.09 5.12 11.75
N LEU A 94 10.31 5.00 10.67
CA LEU A 94 9.45 6.09 10.21
C LEU A 94 8.38 6.47 11.25
N ILE A 95 7.80 5.49 11.93
CA ILE A 95 6.80 5.73 12.98
C ILE A 95 7.42 6.46 14.17
N LYS A 96 8.63 6.06 14.57
CA LYS A 96 9.39 6.75 15.62
C LYS A 96 9.73 8.18 15.22
N ASP A 97 10.15 8.37 13.97
CA ASP A 97 10.54 9.66 13.39
C ASP A 97 9.35 10.63 13.33
N LEU A 98 8.15 10.17 12.94
CA LEU A 98 6.92 10.98 12.97
C LEU A 98 6.51 11.34 14.42
N GLY A 99 6.70 10.42 15.36
CA GLY A 99 6.50 10.67 16.78
C GLY A 99 5.03 10.87 17.18
N LYS A 100 4.84 11.43 18.39
CA LYS A 100 3.52 11.57 19.04
C LYS A 100 2.55 12.50 18.33
N ASP A 101 3.06 13.44 17.54
CA ASP A 101 2.23 14.44 16.85
C ASP A 101 1.33 13.81 15.77
N PHE A 102 1.56 12.53 15.41
CA PHE A 102 0.81 11.80 14.38
C PHE A 102 0.14 10.52 14.89
N GLU A 103 0.07 10.29 16.21
CA GLU A 103 -0.42 9.02 16.77
C GLU A 103 -1.84 8.67 16.29
N VAL A 104 -2.74 9.65 16.28
CA VAL A 104 -4.13 9.46 15.85
C VAL A 104 -4.19 9.10 14.37
N GLU A 105 -3.57 9.91 13.49
CA GLU A 105 -3.59 9.65 12.05
C GLU A 105 -2.92 8.33 11.68
N LEU A 106 -1.84 7.95 12.37
CA LEU A 106 -1.17 6.67 12.16
C LEU A 106 -2.00 5.48 12.63
N LYS A 107 -2.72 5.61 13.76
CA LYS A 107 -3.64 4.59 14.24
C LYS A 107 -4.79 4.41 13.24
N ASP A 108 -5.40 5.50 12.80
CA ASP A 108 -6.48 5.47 11.81
C ASP A 108 -6.00 4.90 10.48
N LEU A 109 -4.78 5.26 10.04
CA LEU A 109 -4.20 4.72 8.81
C LEU A 109 -3.98 3.22 8.94
N ARG A 110 -3.46 2.71 10.06
CA ARG A 110 -3.33 1.26 10.30
C ARG A 110 -4.66 0.52 10.26
N LEU A 111 -5.72 1.13 10.79
CA LEU A 111 -7.05 0.51 10.83
C LEU A 111 -7.67 0.38 9.44
N ASN A 112 -7.37 1.34 8.55
CA ASN A 112 -7.98 1.46 7.22
C ASN A 112 -7.09 0.95 6.07
N PHE A 113 -5.77 0.89 6.27
CA PHE A 113 -4.85 0.37 5.28
C PHE A 113 -5.22 -1.08 4.94
N ARG A 114 -5.25 -1.40 3.63
CA ARG A 114 -5.79 -2.63 3.03
C ARG A 114 -7.31 -2.76 2.95
N LYS A 115 -8.08 -1.94 3.66
CA LYS A 115 -9.56 -2.05 3.68
C LYS A 115 -10.23 -1.03 2.77
N SER A 116 -9.65 0.16 2.64
CA SER A 116 -10.18 1.23 1.81
C SER A 116 -9.03 2.06 1.23
N GLY A 117 -8.92 2.08 -0.10
CA GLY A 117 -7.99 2.96 -0.80
C GLY A 117 -8.35 4.42 -0.56
N THR A 118 -9.64 4.78 -0.61
CA THR A 118 -10.17 6.11 -0.30
C THR A 118 -9.72 6.62 1.08
N CYS A 119 -9.98 5.86 2.16
CA CYS A 119 -9.56 6.28 3.49
C CYS A 119 -8.03 6.34 3.62
N SER A 120 -7.31 5.40 3.00
CA SER A 120 -5.84 5.36 3.05
C SER A 120 -5.23 6.57 2.35
N ALA A 121 -5.71 6.92 1.15
CA ALA A 121 -5.25 8.07 0.38
C ALA A 121 -5.51 9.39 1.12
N PHE A 122 -6.72 9.54 1.68
CA PHE A 122 -7.06 10.71 2.50
C PHE A 122 -6.12 10.87 3.70
N LEU A 123 -5.90 9.81 4.46
CA LEU A 123 -5.05 9.86 5.65
C LEU A 123 -3.57 10.14 5.30
N LEU A 124 -3.06 9.55 4.22
CA LEU A 124 -1.71 9.82 3.72
C LEU A 124 -1.53 11.30 3.30
N ARG A 125 -2.53 11.86 2.59
CA ARG A 125 -2.57 13.28 2.24
C ARG A 125 -2.58 14.17 3.49
N LYS A 126 -3.43 13.83 4.47
CA LYS A 126 -3.56 14.59 5.73
C LYS A 126 -2.25 14.58 6.54
N ILE A 127 -1.59 13.42 6.65
CA ILE A 127 -0.28 13.32 7.31
C ILE A 127 0.75 14.18 6.57
N LEU A 128 0.77 14.17 5.23
CA LEU A 128 1.68 15.01 4.45
C LEU A 128 1.47 16.50 4.74
N GLU A 129 0.23 16.97 4.69
CA GLU A 129 -0.12 18.37 4.97
C GLU A 129 0.30 18.80 6.37
N LYS A 130 -0.05 18.00 7.39
CA LYS A 130 0.33 18.24 8.78
C LYS A 130 1.85 18.23 8.97
N LEU A 131 2.55 17.34 8.27
CA LEU A 131 4.02 17.26 8.35
C LEU A 131 4.70 18.46 7.71
N ILE A 132 4.22 18.95 6.56
CA ILE A 132 4.72 20.20 5.99
C ILE A 132 4.47 21.35 6.98
N PHE A 133 3.25 21.48 7.50
CA PHE A 133 2.90 22.51 8.46
C PHE A 133 3.83 22.51 9.70
N LEU A 134 3.99 21.36 10.35
CA LEU A 134 4.83 21.23 11.54
C LEU A 134 6.31 21.49 11.23
N SER A 135 6.80 21.02 10.08
CA SER A 135 8.20 21.28 9.68
C SER A 135 8.46 22.79 9.50
N PHE A 136 7.54 23.53 8.89
CA PHE A 136 7.64 24.99 8.77
C PHE A 136 7.54 25.69 10.13
N ALA A 137 6.61 25.26 10.98
CA ALA A 137 6.44 25.82 12.32
C ALA A 137 7.70 25.66 13.17
N ARG A 138 8.33 24.48 13.16
CA ARG A 138 9.58 24.19 13.91
C ARG A 138 10.77 25.03 13.47
N ASN A 139 10.75 25.54 12.24
CA ASN A 139 11.80 26.38 11.68
C ASN A 139 11.41 27.87 11.64
N SER A 140 10.35 28.27 12.34
CA SER A 140 9.88 29.68 12.39
C SER A 140 9.53 30.27 11.02
N LEU A 141 9.08 29.42 10.08
CA LEU A 141 8.71 29.81 8.72
C LEU A 141 7.20 29.74 8.46
N LEU A 142 6.38 29.64 9.52
CA LEU A 142 4.94 29.42 9.39
C LEU A 142 4.22 30.51 8.57
N SER A 143 4.70 31.76 8.66
CA SER A 143 4.17 32.88 7.88
C SER A 143 4.28 32.71 6.36
N LYS A 144 5.15 31.79 5.89
CA LYS A 144 5.26 31.44 4.47
C LYS A 144 4.09 30.59 3.97
N LEU A 145 3.37 29.95 4.88
CA LEU A 145 2.20 29.12 4.57
C LEU A 145 0.88 29.89 4.75
N GLU A 146 0.91 31.13 5.23
CA GLU A 146 -0.30 31.93 5.43
C GLU A 146 -0.90 32.41 4.12
N ASP A 147 -2.22 32.34 4.02
CA ASP A 147 -2.97 32.89 2.91
C ASP A 147 -3.04 34.41 3.04
N ARG A 148 -2.42 35.11 2.10
CA ARG A 148 -2.38 36.59 2.08
C ARG A 148 -3.75 37.22 1.83
N THR A 149 -4.71 36.46 1.30
CA THR A 149 -6.05 36.93 1.00
C THR A 149 -7.00 36.79 2.18
N MET A 150 -6.70 35.90 3.14
CA MET A 150 -7.57 35.58 4.27
C MET A 150 -6.77 35.45 5.57
N LYS A 151 -6.89 36.43 6.46
CA LYS A 151 -6.19 36.44 7.75
C LYS A 151 -6.54 35.20 8.58
N GLY A 152 -5.50 34.50 9.07
CA GLY A 152 -5.64 33.31 9.92
C GLY A 152 -5.90 32.00 9.15
N ARG A 153 -5.89 32.04 7.82
CA ARG A 153 -5.98 30.84 6.98
C ARG A 153 -4.61 30.48 6.42
N TYR A 154 -4.39 29.18 6.20
CA TYR A 154 -3.21 28.68 5.51
C TYR A 154 -3.55 28.30 4.06
N ILE A 155 -2.55 28.39 3.19
CA ILE A 155 -2.65 27.94 1.80
C ILE A 155 -2.88 26.43 1.73
N GLY A 156 -3.55 25.95 0.68
CA GLY A 156 -3.80 24.52 0.51
C GLY A 156 -2.53 23.71 0.23
N LEU A 157 -2.62 22.39 0.42
CA LEU A 157 -1.50 21.45 0.28
C LEU A 157 -0.67 21.62 -1.01
N ASP A 158 -1.29 21.87 -2.17
CA ASP A 158 -0.53 22.07 -3.41
C ASP A 158 0.42 23.27 -3.33
N ALA A 159 -0.07 24.40 -2.81
CA ALA A 159 0.74 25.58 -2.58
C ALA A 159 1.77 25.34 -1.47
N MET A 160 1.42 24.59 -0.41
CA MET A 160 2.38 24.20 0.63
C MET A 160 3.55 23.38 0.05
N ILE A 161 3.27 22.43 -0.86
CA ILE A 161 4.30 21.63 -1.53
C ILE A 161 5.22 22.55 -2.35
N ASN A 162 4.65 23.49 -3.11
CA ASN A 162 5.42 24.45 -3.89
C ASN A 162 6.34 25.31 -2.98
N VAL A 163 5.82 25.85 -1.88
CA VAL A 163 6.62 26.61 -0.91
C VAL A 163 7.72 25.73 -0.29
N ALA A 164 7.42 24.47 0.05
CA ALA A 164 8.40 23.52 0.59
C ALA A 164 9.56 23.18 -0.38
N THR A 165 9.36 23.35 -1.69
CA THR A 165 10.46 23.21 -2.66
C THR A 165 11.38 24.43 -2.76
N LEU A 166 10.87 25.61 -2.40
CA LEU A 166 11.58 26.88 -2.53
C LEU A 166 12.34 27.23 -1.24
N GLU A 167 11.69 27.00 -0.09
CA GLU A 167 12.23 27.35 1.21
C GLU A 167 13.27 26.32 1.68
N LYS A 168 14.35 26.82 2.29
CA LYS A 168 15.51 26.02 2.68
C LYS A 168 15.81 26.16 4.17
N VAL A 169 16.24 25.05 4.77
CA VAL A 169 16.77 24.98 6.13
C VAL A 169 18.16 24.38 6.06
N LYS A 170 19.15 25.11 6.59
CA LYS A 170 20.57 24.72 6.59
C LYS A 170 21.07 24.38 5.16
N GLY A 171 20.64 25.17 4.17
CA GLY A 171 21.04 25.03 2.76
C GLY A 171 20.29 23.98 1.94
N SER A 172 19.42 23.16 2.55
CA SER A 172 18.61 22.15 1.84
C SER A 172 17.13 22.50 1.85
N PRO A 173 16.38 22.25 0.76
CA PRO A 173 14.93 22.48 0.74
C PRO A 173 14.19 21.55 1.72
N PHE A 174 12.95 21.90 2.08
CA PHE A 174 12.07 21.00 2.85
C PHE A 174 11.66 19.78 2.04
N LEU A 175 11.37 19.99 0.75
CA LEU A 175 11.12 18.94 -0.23
C LEU A 175 12.00 19.12 -1.45
N MET A 176 12.65 18.05 -1.89
CA MET A 176 13.37 18.05 -3.15
C MET A 176 12.37 18.22 -4.31
N SER A 177 12.76 18.96 -5.36
CA SER A 177 11.88 19.22 -6.52
C SER A 177 11.34 17.93 -7.15
N LYS A 178 12.16 16.87 -7.22
CA LYS A 178 11.74 15.54 -7.70
C LYS A 178 10.68 14.91 -6.80
N THR A 179 10.85 15.01 -5.49
CA THR A 179 9.93 14.48 -4.49
C THR A 179 8.59 15.20 -4.54
N ALA A 180 8.61 16.54 -4.60
CA ALA A 180 7.41 17.36 -4.76
C ALA A 180 6.60 17.02 -6.02
N LYS A 181 7.27 16.76 -7.15
CA LYS A 181 6.58 16.27 -8.37
C LYS A 181 5.97 14.88 -8.18
N SER A 182 6.68 13.98 -7.50
CA SER A 182 6.27 12.58 -7.34
C SER A 182 5.09 12.40 -6.38
N ILE A 183 4.96 13.26 -5.36
CA ILE A 183 3.84 13.19 -4.40
C ILE A 183 2.55 13.82 -4.89
N GLN A 184 2.52 14.39 -6.10
CA GLN A 184 1.28 14.90 -6.68
C GLN A 184 0.24 13.79 -6.90
N GLY A 185 0.68 12.54 -7.12
CA GLY A 185 -0.23 11.40 -7.22
C GLY A 185 -1.00 11.16 -5.93
N ILE A 186 -0.33 11.07 -4.78
CA ILE A 186 -1.03 10.87 -3.50
C ILE A 186 -1.88 12.08 -3.08
N LYS A 187 -1.44 13.31 -3.41
CA LYS A 187 -2.26 14.51 -3.24
C LYS A 187 -3.55 14.38 -4.04
N PHE A 188 -3.47 14.04 -5.33
CA PHE A 188 -4.62 13.87 -6.20
C PHE A 188 -5.57 12.80 -5.66
N LEU A 189 -5.07 11.60 -5.32
CA LEU A 189 -5.89 10.53 -4.74
C LEU A 189 -6.58 10.97 -3.44
N GLY A 190 -5.86 11.70 -2.58
CA GLY A 190 -6.42 12.24 -1.34
C GLY A 190 -7.44 13.37 -1.55
N ASP A 191 -7.33 14.14 -2.63
CA ASP A 191 -8.32 15.15 -3.02
C ASP A 191 -9.60 14.50 -3.51
N VAL A 192 -9.49 13.53 -4.42
CA VAL A 192 -10.62 12.73 -4.90
C VAL A 192 -11.33 12.09 -3.71
N SER A 193 -10.57 11.47 -2.81
CA SER A 193 -11.11 10.82 -1.60
C SER A 193 -11.83 11.78 -0.64
N ALA A 194 -11.47 13.06 -0.63
CA ALA A 194 -12.04 14.05 0.29
C ALA A 194 -13.24 14.80 -0.29
N HIS A 195 -13.33 14.89 -1.62
CA HIS A 195 -14.20 15.86 -2.27
C HIS A 195 -15.11 15.29 -3.36
N ASP A 196 -14.81 14.10 -3.88
CA ASP A 196 -15.64 13.45 -4.89
C ASP A 196 -16.39 12.25 -4.27
N PRO A 197 -17.69 12.38 -3.95
CA PRO A 197 -18.47 11.31 -3.34
C PRO A 197 -18.80 10.17 -4.33
N LEU A 198 -18.58 10.36 -5.63
CA LEU A 198 -18.90 9.37 -6.67
C LEU A 198 -17.68 8.55 -7.09
N SER A 199 -16.48 8.98 -6.69
CA SER A 199 -15.24 8.29 -7.03
C SER A 199 -14.72 7.47 -5.85
N ASN A 200 -14.29 6.24 -6.13
CA ASN A 200 -13.55 5.42 -5.19
C ASN A 200 -12.08 5.34 -5.62
N VAL A 201 -11.19 5.39 -4.63
CA VAL A 201 -9.76 5.14 -4.87
C VAL A 201 -9.46 3.69 -4.60
N GLU A 202 -8.89 3.01 -5.60
CA GLU A 202 -8.45 1.63 -5.48
C GLU A 202 -7.18 1.53 -4.63
N MET A 203 -7.03 0.43 -3.91
CA MET A 203 -5.86 0.25 -3.03
C MET A 203 -4.57 0.12 -3.84
N GLU A 204 -4.64 -0.43 -5.05
CA GLU A 204 -3.55 -0.55 -6.01
C GLU A 204 -2.95 0.81 -6.35
N ASP A 205 -3.78 1.83 -6.58
CA ASP A 205 -3.33 3.19 -6.85
C ASP A 205 -2.58 3.76 -5.65
N VAL A 206 -3.08 3.53 -4.43
CA VAL A 206 -2.41 3.95 -3.19
C VAL A 206 -1.06 3.25 -3.04
N ILE A 207 -0.99 1.93 -3.27
CA ILE A 207 0.25 1.13 -3.18
C ILE A 207 1.33 1.72 -4.09
N MET A 208 0.98 2.09 -5.32
CA MET A 208 1.93 2.69 -6.28
C MET A 208 2.52 4.01 -5.77
N GLN A 209 1.80 4.75 -4.93
CA GLN A 209 2.26 6.03 -4.39
C GLN A 209 3.09 5.91 -3.10
N ILE A 210 3.08 4.75 -2.42
CA ILE A 210 3.75 4.56 -1.13
C ILE A 210 5.26 4.90 -1.15
N PRO A 211 6.06 4.50 -2.16
CA PRO A 211 7.47 4.87 -2.20
C PRO A 211 7.70 6.39 -2.22
N PHE A 212 6.85 7.14 -2.93
CA PHE A 212 6.98 8.58 -3.08
C PHE A 212 6.59 9.31 -1.79
N ILE A 213 5.47 8.93 -1.18
CA ILE A 213 5.02 9.56 0.07
C ILE A 213 5.98 9.28 1.23
N VAL A 214 6.52 8.05 1.33
CA VAL A 214 7.51 7.70 2.35
C VAL A 214 8.80 8.51 2.16
N THR A 215 9.20 8.77 0.92
CA THR A 215 10.36 9.62 0.63
C THR A 215 10.12 11.06 1.10
N ALA A 216 8.95 11.63 0.80
CA ALA A 216 8.58 12.96 1.28
C ALA A 216 8.53 13.04 2.80
N TYR A 217 7.96 12.03 3.48
CA TYR A 217 7.95 12.01 4.95
C TYR A 217 9.36 12.00 5.52
N LYS A 218 10.26 11.18 4.96
CA LYS A 218 11.65 11.15 5.41
C LYS A 218 12.32 12.50 5.24
N GLU A 219 12.15 13.17 4.09
CA GLU A 219 12.71 14.51 3.86
C GLU A 219 12.20 15.52 4.89
N LEU A 220 10.89 15.57 5.12
CA LEU A 220 10.26 16.54 6.02
C LEU A 220 10.55 16.27 7.49
N VAL A 221 10.62 15.00 7.93
CA VAL A 221 10.92 14.68 9.33
C VAL A 221 12.32 15.15 9.72
N THR A 222 13.30 15.14 8.80
CA THR A 222 14.62 15.72 9.10
C THR A 222 14.59 17.21 9.46
N LYS A 223 13.46 17.89 9.22
CA LYS A 223 13.25 19.31 9.51
C LYS A 223 12.41 19.55 10.77
N LEU A 224 11.97 18.48 11.46
CA LEU A 224 11.29 18.59 12.75
C LEU A 224 12.27 18.76 13.92
N HIS A 225 13.56 18.51 13.70
CA HIS A 225 14.65 18.53 14.68
C HIS A 225 15.74 19.55 14.29
#